data_AF-A0A383CUD5-F1
#
_entry.id   AF-A0A383CUD5-F1
#
_cell.length_a   1.000
_cell.length_b   1.000
_cell.length_c   1.000
_cell.angle_alpha   90.00
_cell.angle_beta   90.00
_cell.angle_gamma   90.00
#
_symmetry.space_group_name_H-M   'P 1'
#
loop_
_entity.id
_entity.type
_entity.pdbx_description
1 polymer ?
#
loop_
_entity_poly.entity_id
_entity_poly.type
_entity_poly.pdbx_seq_one_letter_code
_entity_poly.pdbx_strand_id
1 'polypeptide(L)'
;VGVMVDAKQLNEQSQEIGLSLKQIEKEAHSEAGGAFNLDSPKQLQEILYDNLKLPILGKTPKGQPSTAEAVLQALAEDYELPNLVLKYRSLSKLKSTYTDKLPAQINRTTGRIHTSYHQAITATGRLSSSKPNLQNIPIRTPQGRRIRQAFIAPPGKKLIAADYSQIELRIMAHLSGDKGLRRAFAEDQDIHKATAAEIFGTKQTKVQDTQRRSAKAINFGLIYGMSAFGLARQLNIKR
;
A
#
# COMPACT_ATOMS: atom_id res chain seq x y z
N VAL A 1 -17.84 -8.36 -20.20
CA VAL A 1 -16.78 -9.36 -19.89
C VAL A 1 -16.38 -9.16 -18.44
N GLY A 2 -16.44 -10.19 -17.59
CA GLY A 2 -16.09 -10.10 -16.17
C GLY A 2 -14.88 -10.97 -15.80
N VAL A 3 -14.56 -11.08 -14.52
CA VAL A 3 -13.55 -12.01 -13.96
C VAL A 3 -14.21 -13.03 -13.04
N MET A 4 -13.72 -14.28 -13.06
CA MET A 4 -14.22 -15.33 -12.16
C MET A 4 -13.47 -15.25 -10.84
N VAL A 5 -14.21 -15.42 -9.75
CA VAL A 5 -13.67 -15.36 -8.38
C VAL A 5 -14.19 -16.55 -7.59
N ASP A 6 -13.29 -17.20 -6.85
CA ASP A 6 -13.64 -18.26 -5.91
C ASP A 6 -14.26 -17.67 -4.63
N ALA A 7 -15.60 -17.68 -4.58
CA ALA A 7 -16.35 -17.18 -3.43
C ALA A 7 -16.11 -18.01 -2.16
N LYS A 8 -15.91 -19.32 -2.29
CA LYS A 8 -15.70 -20.21 -1.14
C LYS A 8 -14.38 -19.85 -0.47
N GLN A 9 -13.31 -19.73 -1.26
CA GLN A 9 -12.00 -19.33 -0.76
C GLN A 9 -12.03 -17.94 -0.10
N LEU A 10 -12.75 -16.97 -0.66
CA LEU A 10 -12.89 -15.65 -0.02
C LEU A 10 -13.67 -15.69 1.29
N ASN A 11 -14.73 -16.51 1.37
CA ASN A 11 -15.51 -16.67 2.59
C ASN A 11 -14.68 -17.32 3.72
N GLU A 12 -13.89 -18.35 3.39
CA GLU A 12 -12.96 -18.98 4.34
C GLU A 12 -11.94 -17.96 4.87
N GLN A 13 -11.32 -17.18 3.97
CA GLN A 13 -10.40 -16.10 4.35
C GLN A 13 -11.09 -15.04 5.22
N SER A 14 -12.36 -14.71 4.93
CA SER A 14 -13.13 -13.76 5.74
C SER A 14 -13.30 -14.22 7.19
N GLN A 15 -13.58 -15.52 7.40
CA GLN A 15 -13.72 -16.08 8.74
C GLN A 15 -12.39 -16.05 9.51
N GLU A 16 -11.30 -16.47 8.87
CA GLU A 16 -9.95 -16.42 9.47
C GLU A 16 -9.54 -15.00 9.86
N ILE A 17 -9.79 -14.02 8.98
CA ILE A 17 -9.52 -12.61 9.27
C ILE A 17 -10.41 -12.13 10.42
N GLY A 18 -11.69 -12.54 10.45
CA GLY A 18 -12.62 -12.20 11.53
C GLY A 18 -12.17 -12.69 12.91
N LEU A 19 -11.61 -13.89 12.99
CA LEU A 19 -11.03 -14.42 14.23
C LEU A 19 -9.80 -13.61 14.67
N SER A 20 -8.89 -13.32 13.73
CA SER A 20 -7.71 -12.49 13.99
C SER A 20 -8.09 -11.08 14.47
N LEU A 21 -9.11 -10.46 13.86
CA LEU A 21 -9.59 -9.13 14.26
C LEU A 21 -10.11 -9.12 15.69
N LYS A 22 -10.91 -10.12 16.09
CA LYS A 22 -11.39 -10.25 17.47
C LYS A 22 -10.26 -10.40 18.48
N GLN A 23 -9.20 -11.11 18.11
CA GLN A 23 -8.04 -11.28 18.97
C GLN A 23 -7.28 -9.96 19.15
N ILE A 24 -7.00 -9.25 18.05
CA ILE A 24 -6.32 -7.94 18.09
C ILE A 24 -7.16 -6.91 18.85
N GLU A 25 -8.48 -6.94 18.71
CA GLU A 25 -9.39 -6.06 19.44
C GLU A 25 -9.28 -6.27 20.95
N LYS A 26 -9.27 -7.53 21.42
CA LYS A 26 -9.07 -7.85 22.84
C LYS A 26 -7.73 -7.37 23.37
N GLU A 27 -6.65 -7.60 22.61
CA GLU A 27 -5.31 -7.12 22.96
C GLU A 27 -5.28 -5.59 23.05
N ALA A 28 -5.87 -4.90 22.07
CA ALA A 28 -5.95 -3.45 22.06
C ALA A 28 -6.77 -2.88 23.23
N HIS A 29 -7.88 -3.54 23.61
CA HIS A 29 -8.67 -3.15 24.78
C HIS A 29 -7.89 -3.33 26.09
N SER A 30 -7.08 -4.39 26.18
CA SER A 30 -6.19 -4.62 27.33
C SER A 30 -5.14 -3.52 27.44
N GLU A 31 -4.46 -3.20 26.34
CA GLU A 31 -3.44 -2.13 26.30
C GLU A 31 -4.02 -0.74 26.55
N ALA A 32 -5.26 -0.49 26.12
CA ALA A 32 -5.95 0.78 26.35
C ALA A 32 -6.53 0.93 27.76
N GLY A 33 -6.55 -0.14 28.57
CA GLY A 33 -7.19 -0.15 29.89
C GLY A 33 -8.72 -0.06 29.85
N GLY A 34 -9.33 -0.38 28.71
CA GLY A 34 -10.78 -0.28 28.52
C GLY A 34 -11.25 -0.57 27.10
N ALA A 35 -12.55 -0.86 26.96
CA ALA A 35 -13.15 -1.11 25.67
C ALA A 35 -13.35 0.20 24.88
N PHE A 36 -13.00 0.18 23.59
CA PHE A 36 -13.24 1.29 22.68
C PHE A 36 -13.37 0.77 21.23
N ASN A 37 -13.90 1.61 20.34
CA ASN A 37 -14.07 1.27 18.95
C ASN A 37 -12.81 1.63 18.13
N LEU A 38 -12.06 0.61 17.68
CA LEU A 38 -10.85 0.77 16.86
C LEU A 38 -11.12 1.39 15.48
N ASP A 39 -12.34 1.28 14.96
CA ASP A 39 -12.75 1.90 13.69
C ASP A 39 -13.11 3.38 13.86
N SER A 40 -13.26 3.89 15.09
CA SER A 40 -13.55 5.29 15.39
C SER A 40 -12.26 6.11 15.59
N PRO A 41 -11.87 6.99 14.65
CA PRO A 41 -10.68 7.81 14.81
C PRO A 41 -10.77 8.73 16.04
N LYS A 42 -11.98 9.18 16.39
CA LYS A 42 -12.21 10.04 17.55
C LYS A 42 -11.92 9.32 18.86
N GLN A 43 -12.50 8.13 19.07
CA GLN A 43 -12.23 7.36 20.28
C GLN A 43 -10.76 6.95 20.35
N LEU A 44 -10.15 6.59 19.22
CA LEU A 44 -8.72 6.30 19.19
C LEU A 44 -7.87 7.52 19.56
N GLN A 45 -8.24 8.74 19.14
CA GLN A 45 -7.55 9.96 19.57
C GLN A 45 -7.63 10.15 21.08
N GLU A 46 -8.82 9.99 21.67
CA GLU A 46 -9.05 10.11 23.11
C GLU A 46 -8.19 9.08 23.88
N ILE A 47 -8.18 7.82 23.46
CA ILE A 47 -7.35 6.77 24.09
C ILE A 47 -5.86 7.09 23.98
N LEU A 48 -5.34 7.41 22.79
CA LEU A 48 -3.92 7.59 22.58
C LEU A 48 -3.39 8.86 23.25
N TYR A 49 -4.11 9.98 23.16
CA TYR A 49 -3.57 11.28 23.55
C TYR A 49 -4.09 11.81 24.88
N ASP A 50 -5.32 11.47 25.27
CA ASP A 50 -5.88 11.97 26.53
C ASP A 50 -5.63 10.97 27.66
N ASN A 51 -5.90 9.68 27.42
CA ASN A 51 -5.74 8.63 28.44
C ASN A 51 -4.29 8.17 28.58
N LEU A 52 -3.69 7.70 27.49
CA LEU A 52 -2.31 7.20 27.47
C LEU A 52 -1.25 8.31 27.36
N LYS A 53 -1.67 9.53 27.04
CA LYS A 53 -0.80 10.73 26.94
C LYS A 53 0.40 10.53 26.02
N LEU A 54 0.22 9.79 24.92
CA LEU A 54 1.25 9.57 23.92
C LEU A 54 1.67 10.89 23.22
N PRO A 55 2.91 10.99 22.71
CA PRO A 55 3.38 12.20 22.05
C PRO A 55 2.60 12.50 20.75
N ILE A 56 2.27 13.77 20.53
CA ILE A 56 1.60 14.22 19.30
C ILE A 56 2.65 14.47 18.21
N LEU A 57 2.85 13.49 17.33
CA LEU A 57 3.83 13.58 16.22
C LEU A 57 3.28 14.24 14.95
N GLY A 58 1.97 14.51 14.90
CA GLY A 58 1.33 15.14 13.76
C GLY A 58 -0.09 15.59 14.05
N LYS A 59 -0.55 16.59 13.30
CA LYS A 59 -1.90 17.16 13.41
C LYS A 59 -2.62 17.09 12.07
N THR A 60 -3.93 16.94 12.12
CA THR A 60 -4.82 17.07 10.96
C THR A 60 -4.88 18.53 10.49
N PRO A 61 -5.38 18.83 9.27
CA PRO A 61 -5.57 20.22 8.83
C PRO A 61 -6.44 21.07 9.78
N LYS A 62 -7.31 20.42 10.56
CA LYS A 62 -8.15 21.06 11.58
C LYS A 62 -7.45 21.22 12.95
N GLY A 63 -6.16 20.95 13.03
CA GLY A 63 -5.35 21.09 14.26
C GLY A 63 -5.43 19.95 15.26
N GLN A 64 -6.33 18.97 15.05
CA GLN A 64 -6.50 17.84 15.97
C GLN A 64 -5.35 16.82 15.84
N PRO A 65 -4.94 16.14 16.93
CA PRO A 65 -3.94 15.07 16.89
C PRO A 65 -4.27 14.01 15.82
N SER A 66 -3.29 13.61 15.03
CA SER A 66 -3.52 12.75 13.87
C SER A 66 -3.33 11.27 14.19
N THR A 67 -4.32 10.44 13.92
CA THR A 67 -4.18 8.97 13.93
C THR A 67 -3.94 8.41 12.52
N ALA A 68 -3.30 9.18 11.63
CA ALA A 68 -2.97 8.71 10.28
C ALA A 68 -1.92 7.59 10.32
N GLU A 69 -1.88 6.76 9.29
CA GLU A 69 -0.97 5.60 9.20
C GLU A 69 0.49 5.98 9.49
N ALA A 70 0.99 7.07 8.90
CA ALA A 70 2.37 7.53 9.11
C ALA A 70 2.66 7.97 10.56
N VAL A 71 1.66 8.53 11.27
CA VAL A 71 1.82 8.92 12.68
C VAL A 71 1.78 7.70 13.59
N LEU A 72 0.85 6.77 13.32
CA LEU A 72 0.76 5.52 14.06
C LEU A 72 2.00 4.65 13.85
N GLN A 73 2.60 4.65 12.65
CA GLN A 73 3.86 3.93 12.39
C GLN A 73 5.01 4.48 13.23
N ALA A 74 5.15 5.80 13.32
CA ALA A 74 6.16 6.41 14.16
C ALA A 74 5.93 6.13 15.66
N LEU A 75 4.67 6.17 16.12
CA LEU A 75 4.33 5.81 17.50
C LEU A 75 4.52 4.32 17.78
N ALA A 76 4.36 3.45 16.78
CA ALA A 76 4.52 2.01 16.94
C ALA A 76 5.97 1.57 17.20
N GLU A 77 6.95 2.46 17.05
CA GLU A 77 8.35 2.19 17.42
C GLU A 77 8.51 2.05 18.94
N ASP A 78 7.72 2.81 19.70
CA ASP A 78 7.83 2.88 21.17
C ASP A 78 6.61 2.29 21.91
N TYR A 79 5.45 2.17 21.23
CA TYR A 79 4.18 1.81 21.87
C TYR A 79 3.46 0.67 21.12
N GLU A 80 2.96 -0.33 21.86
CA GLU A 80 2.31 -1.51 21.25
C GLU A 80 0.89 -1.22 20.73
N LEU A 81 0.11 -0.36 21.40
CA LEU A 81 -1.26 -0.06 20.96
C LEU A 81 -1.34 0.49 19.52
N PRO A 82 -0.51 1.47 19.09
CA PRO A 82 -0.41 1.87 17.69
C PRO A 82 -0.12 0.72 16.71
N ASN A 83 0.74 -0.23 17.08
CA ASN A 83 1.05 -1.42 16.27
C ASN A 83 -0.19 -2.32 16.09
N LEU A 84 -0.92 -2.59 17.17
CA LEU A 84 -2.18 -3.33 17.15
C LEU A 84 -3.23 -2.65 16.26
N VAL A 85 -3.36 -1.32 16.37
CA VAL A 85 -4.30 -0.54 15.56
C VAL A 85 -3.95 -0.59 14.07
N LEU A 86 -2.66 -0.52 13.71
CA LEU A 86 -2.20 -0.65 12.32
C LEU A 86 -2.55 -2.03 11.75
N LYS A 87 -2.28 -3.10 12.52
CA LYS A 87 -2.65 -4.47 12.15
C LYS A 87 -4.16 -4.62 11.97
N TYR A 88 -4.95 -4.11 12.92
CA TYR A 88 -6.41 -4.13 12.88
C TYR A 88 -6.94 -3.42 11.62
N ARG A 89 -6.51 -2.19 11.36
CA ARG A 89 -6.98 -1.41 10.19
C ARG A 89 -6.63 -2.07 8.87
N SER A 90 -5.44 -2.67 8.77
CA SER A 90 -5.02 -3.41 7.59
C SER A 90 -5.96 -4.60 7.34
N LEU A 91 -6.18 -5.44 8.34
CA LEU A 91 -7.05 -6.62 8.24
C LEU A 91 -8.53 -6.26 8.05
N SER A 92 -9.05 -5.27 8.79
CA SER A 92 -10.43 -4.79 8.70
C SER A 92 -10.73 -4.26 7.29
N LYS A 93 -9.79 -3.51 6.70
CA LYS A 93 -9.89 -3.07 5.30
C LYS A 93 -9.88 -4.25 4.33
N LEU A 94 -8.99 -5.23 4.53
CA LEU A 94 -8.95 -6.42 3.66
C LEU A 94 -10.28 -7.18 3.70
N LYS A 95 -10.86 -7.33 4.90
CA LYS A 95 -12.13 -8.02 5.10
C LYS A 95 -13.31 -7.30 4.45
N SER A 96 -13.54 -6.06 4.88
CA SER A 96 -14.68 -5.25 4.45
C SER A 96 -14.64 -4.87 2.97
N THR A 97 -13.44 -4.64 2.42
CA THR A 97 -13.31 -4.17 1.03
C THR A 97 -13.31 -5.33 0.03
N TYR A 98 -12.75 -6.48 0.40
CA TYR A 98 -12.52 -7.58 -0.54
C TYR A 98 -13.24 -8.87 -0.15
N THR A 99 -12.89 -9.50 0.98
CA THR A 99 -13.37 -10.86 1.27
C THR A 99 -14.87 -10.92 1.52
N ASP A 100 -15.47 -9.90 2.14
CA ASP A 100 -16.93 -9.82 2.35
C ASP A 100 -17.65 -9.31 1.10
N LYS A 101 -17.06 -8.32 0.43
CA LYS A 101 -17.75 -7.55 -0.61
C LYS A 101 -17.70 -8.19 -1.99
N LEU A 102 -16.58 -8.80 -2.37
CA LEU A 102 -16.42 -9.37 -3.71
C LEU A 102 -17.36 -10.56 -3.97
N PRO A 103 -17.56 -11.53 -3.03
CA PRO A 103 -18.51 -12.63 -3.25
C PRO A 103 -19.94 -12.12 -3.51
N ALA A 104 -20.36 -11.08 -2.79
CA ALA A 104 -21.67 -10.46 -2.96
C ALA A 104 -21.85 -9.73 -4.31
N GLN A 105 -20.75 -9.49 -5.05
CA GLN A 105 -20.76 -8.82 -6.35
C GLN A 105 -20.63 -9.78 -7.53
N ILE A 106 -20.68 -11.09 -7.28
CA ILE A 106 -20.75 -12.09 -8.34
C ILE A 106 -22.14 -12.01 -8.99
N ASN A 107 -22.16 -11.71 -10.28
CA ASN A 107 -23.39 -11.69 -11.05
C ASN A 107 -23.92 -13.11 -11.21
N ARG A 108 -25.17 -13.36 -10.78
CA ARG A 108 -25.80 -14.68 -10.76
C ARG A 108 -25.90 -15.34 -12.13
N THR A 109 -26.12 -14.56 -13.18
CA THR A 109 -26.27 -15.07 -14.56
C THR A 109 -24.93 -15.51 -15.16
N THR A 110 -23.86 -14.77 -14.89
CA THR A 110 -22.56 -14.99 -15.53
C THR A 110 -21.55 -15.74 -14.65
N GLY A 111 -21.79 -15.83 -13.34
CA GLY A 111 -20.84 -16.38 -12.36
C GLY A 111 -19.56 -15.55 -12.25
N ARG A 112 -19.59 -14.26 -12.60
CA ARG A 112 -18.41 -13.38 -12.67
C ARG A 112 -18.65 -12.04 -12.00
N ILE A 113 -17.57 -11.41 -11.55
CA ILE A 113 -17.56 -10.01 -11.13
C ILE A 113 -17.32 -9.14 -12.35
N HIS A 114 -18.13 -8.09 -12.52
CA HIS A 114 -17.98 -7.11 -13.60
C HIS A 114 -17.63 -5.77 -12.99
N THR A 115 -16.52 -5.18 -13.43
CA THR A 115 -16.09 -3.83 -13.04
C THR A 115 -16.43 -2.83 -14.14
N SER A 116 -16.59 -1.57 -13.78
CA SER A 116 -16.67 -0.45 -14.73
C SER A 116 -15.32 0.25 -14.83
N TYR A 117 -14.77 0.32 -16.03
CA TYR A 117 -13.59 1.14 -16.34
C TYR A 117 -14.03 2.50 -16.87
N HIS A 118 -13.60 3.56 -16.20
CA HIS A 118 -13.89 4.94 -16.59
C HIS A 118 -12.67 5.57 -17.24
N GLN A 119 -12.88 6.13 -18.43
CA GLN A 119 -11.81 6.68 -19.26
C GLN A 119 -11.53 8.16 -18.99
N ALA A 120 -12.54 8.94 -18.60
CA ALA A 120 -12.45 10.41 -18.52
C ALA A 120 -12.52 10.97 -17.08
N ILE A 121 -12.09 10.20 -16.07
CA ILE A 121 -12.16 10.64 -14.66
C ILE A 121 -10.81 11.13 -14.13
N THR A 122 -9.69 10.51 -14.49
CA THR A 122 -8.40 10.88 -13.90
C THR A 122 -7.74 12.01 -14.69
N ALA A 123 -7.21 13.02 -14.00
CA ALA A 123 -6.50 14.14 -14.62
C ALA A 123 -5.27 13.70 -15.45
N THR A 124 -4.68 12.55 -15.09
CA THR A 124 -3.49 11.99 -15.77
C THR A 124 -3.81 11.16 -17.02
N GLY A 125 -5.09 10.97 -17.37
CA GLY A 125 -5.50 10.10 -18.49
C GLY A 125 -5.46 8.60 -18.19
N ARG A 126 -5.17 8.18 -16.95
CA ARG A 126 -5.29 6.79 -16.49
C ARG A 126 -6.76 6.35 -16.46
N LEU A 127 -7.00 5.07 -16.78
CA LEU A 127 -8.28 4.43 -16.47
C LEU A 127 -8.48 4.36 -14.95
N SER A 128 -9.72 4.53 -14.51
CA SER A 128 -10.14 4.20 -13.14
C SER A 128 -11.16 3.08 -13.13
N SER A 129 -11.28 2.36 -12.02
CA SER A 129 -12.17 1.19 -11.89
C SER A 129 -13.13 1.38 -10.71
N SER A 130 -14.40 1.03 -10.90
CA SER A 130 -15.42 1.09 -9.84
C SER A 130 -16.47 -0.01 -9.98
N LYS A 131 -17.22 -0.24 -8.90
CA LYS A 131 -18.35 -1.19 -8.82
C LYS A 131 -18.04 -2.63 -9.32
N PRO A 132 -17.04 -3.34 -8.75
CA PRO A 132 -16.03 -2.93 -7.77
C PRO A 132 -14.78 -2.33 -8.42
N ASN A 133 -13.93 -1.68 -7.61
CA ASN A 133 -12.59 -1.31 -8.07
C ASN A 133 -11.68 -2.55 -8.08
N LEU A 134 -11.34 -3.04 -9.28
CA LEU A 134 -10.46 -4.18 -9.49
C LEU A 134 -9.01 -3.78 -9.83
N GLN A 135 -8.70 -2.49 -9.88
CA GLN A 135 -7.32 -2.01 -10.06
C GLN A 135 -6.52 -2.06 -8.74
N ASN A 136 -7.21 -1.97 -7.60
CA ASN A 136 -6.58 -1.88 -6.27
C ASN A 136 -6.56 -3.22 -5.51
N ILE A 137 -6.59 -4.36 -6.19
CA ILE A 137 -6.53 -5.67 -5.53
C ILE A 137 -5.18 -5.83 -4.82
N PRO A 138 -5.18 -6.18 -3.51
CA PRO A 138 -3.97 -6.19 -2.70
C PRO A 138 -2.99 -7.29 -3.17
N ILE A 139 -1.69 -7.00 -3.09
CA ILE A 139 -0.62 -7.94 -3.47
C ILE A 139 0.60 -7.92 -2.53
N ARG A 140 0.78 -6.86 -1.73
CA ARG A 140 2.01 -6.64 -0.97
C ARG A 140 2.13 -7.55 0.26
N THR A 141 1.03 -7.85 0.94
CA THR A 141 1.01 -8.66 2.15
C THR A 141 0.64 -10.12 1.85
N PRO A 142 1.01 -11.09 2.70
CA PRO A 142 0.56 -12.48 2.57
C PRO A 142 -0.96 -12.61 2.45
N GLN A 143 -1.71 -11.89 3.30
CA GLN A 143 -3.19 -11.88 3.27
C GLN A 143 -3.71 -11.26 1.96
N GLY A 144 -3.08 -10.19 1.48
CA GLY A 144 -3.40 -9.60 0.17
C GLY A 144 -3.18 -10.57 -0.99
N ARG A 145 -2.06 -11.30 -0.98
CA ARG A 145 -1.77 -12.35 -1.98
C ARG A 145 -2.83 -13.45 -1.97
N ARG A 146 -3.30 -13.87 -0.79
CA ARG A 146 -4.40 -14.86 -0.66
C ARG A 146 -5.71 -14.36 -1.27
N ILE A 147 -6.04 -13.08 -1.11
CA ILE A 147 -7.22 -12.48 -1.77
C ILE A 147 -7.06 -12.51 -3.29
N ARG A 148 -5.86 -12.21 -3.80
CA ARG A 148 -5.59 -12.24 -5.25
C ARG A 148 -5.65 -13.66 -5.83
N GLN A 149 -5.30 -14.69 -5.06
CA GLN A 149 -5.41 -16.09 -5.47
C GLN A 149 -6.86 -16.52 -5.76
N ALA A 150 -7.85 -15.85 -5.16
CA ALA A 150 -9.25 -16.12 -5.43
C ALA A 150 -9.68 -15.70 -6.84
N PHE A 151 -8.89 -14.89 -7.56
CA PHE A 151 -9.16 -14.55 -8.96
C PHE A 151 -8.66 -15.68 -9.86
N ILE A 152 -9.60 -16.43 -10.43
CA ILE A 152 -9.31 -17.69 -11.14
C ILE A 152 -9.71 -17.63 -12.62
N ALA A 153 -9.08 -18.48 -13.42
CA ALA A 153 -9.52 -18.76 -14.78
C ALA A 153 -10.72 -19.74 -14.76
N PRO A 154 -11.65 -19.64 -15.71
CA PRO A 154 -12.64 -20.70 -15.91
C PRO A 154 -11.95 -22.02 -16.36
N PRO A 155 -12.63 -23.18 -16.21
CA PRO A 155 -12.08 -24.48 -16.61
C PRO A 155 -11.53 -24.48 -18.04
N GLY A 156 -10.38 -25.12 -18.23
CA GLY A 156 -9.69 -25.19 -19.52
C GLY A 156 -9.01 -23.90 -19.97
N LYS A 157 -9.02 -22.82 -19.17
CA LYS A 157 -8.36 -21.55 -19.49
C LYS A 157 -7.28 -21.21 -18.46
N LYS A 158 -6.41 -20.24 -18.81
CA LYS A 158 -5.40 -19.66 -17.93
C LYS A 158 -5.54 -18.14 -17.89
N LEU A 159 -5.15 -17.53 -16.77
CA LEU A 159 -4.97 -16.07 -16.68
C LEU A 159 -3.54 -15.73 -17.10
N ILE A 160 -3.40 -14.70 -17.93
CA ILE A 160 -2.11 -14.12 -18.31
C ILE A 160 -2.06 -12.71 -17.72
N ALA A 161 -1.00 -12.41 -16.98
CA ALA A 161 -0.72 -11.08 -16.47
C ALA A 161 0.55 -10.55 -17.15
N ALA A 162 0.46 -9.35 -17.70
CA ALA A 162 1.59 -8.62 -18.28
C ALA A 162 1.67 -7.25 -17.60
N ASP A 163 2.87 -6.88 -17.16
CA ASP A 163 3.15 -5.62 -16.48
C ASP A 163 4.44 -5.05 -17.08
N TYR A 164 4.45 -3.74 -17.36
CA TYR A 164 5.62 -3.08 -17.92
C TYR A 164 6.67 -2.87 -16.82
N SER A 165 7.84 -3.48 -17.00
CA SER A 165 8.96 -3.29 -16.07
C SER A 165 9.38 -1.82 -15.99
N GLN A 166 9.17 -1.21 -14.82
CA GLN A 166 9.62 0.14 -14.47
C GLN A 166 9.14 1.23 -15.47
N ILE A 167 7.90 1.12 -15.94
CA ILE A 167 7.37 1.96 -17.03
C ILE A 167 7.53 3.46 -16.81
N GLU A 168 7.29 3.96 -15.59
CA GLU A 168 7.40 5.39 -15.28
C GLU A 168 8.84 5.90 -15.39
N LEU A 169 9.83 5.11 -14.98
CA LEU A 169 11.25 5.48 -15.11
C LEU A 169 11.71 5.41 -16.57
N ARG A 170 11.18 4.48 -17.36
CA ARG A 170 11.46 4.42 -18.80
C ARG A 170 10.89 5.62 -19.54
N ILE A 171 9.66 6.02 -19.21
CA ILE A 171 9.04 7.26 -19.73
C ILE A 171 9.88 8.47 -19.32
N MET A 172 10.30 8.55 -18.05
CA MET A 172 11.18 9.63 -17.59
C MET A 172 12.49 9.69 -18.38
N ALA A 173 13.19 8.57 -18.54
CA ALA A 173 14.45 8.53 -19.30
C ALA A 173 14.28 8.98 -20.76
N HIS A 174 13.12 8.70 -21.36
CA HIS A 174 12.78 9.18 -22.69
C HIS A 174 12.51 10.69 -22.71
N LEU A 175 11.66 11.18 -21.81
CA LEU A 175 11.26 12.59 -21.77
C LEU A 175 12.38 13.54 -21.32
N SER A 176 13.24 13.11 -20.38
CA SER A 176 14.37 13.91 -19.91
C SER A 176 15.55 13.92 -20.88
N GLY A 177 15.66 12.90 -21.74
CA GLY A 177 16.82 12.69 -22.61
C GLY A 177 18.10 12.31 -21.85
N ASP A 178 18.01 11.98 -20.56
CA ASP A 178 19.18 11.70 -19.72
C ASP A 178 19.99 10.50 -20.24
N LYS A 179 21.27 10.72 -20.52
CA LYS A 179 22.14 9.70 -21.11
C LYS A 179 22.41 8.55 -20.15
N GLY A 180 22.50 8.83 -18.84
CA GLY A 180 22.75 7.83 -17.81
C GLY A 180 21.60 6.83 -17.67
N LEU A 181 20.38 7.34 -17.48
CA LEU A 181 19.15 6.55 -17.37
C LEU A 181 18.88 5.77 -18.66
N ARG A 182 19.03 6.41 -19.84
CA ARG A 182 18.84 5.71 -21.13
C ARG A 182 19.83 4.58 -21.31
N ARG A 183 21.11 4.79 -20.99
CA ARG A 183 22.14 3.76 -21.04
C ARG A 183 21.84 2.63 -20.06
N ALA A 184 21.50 2.95 -18.81
CA ALA A 184 21.14 1.97 -17.80
C ALA A 184 19.98 1.08 -18.26
N PHE A 185 18.95 1.63 -18.90
CA PHE A 185 17.86 0.83 -19.47
C PHE A 185 18.24 0.05 -20.73
N ALA A 186 19.12 0.58 -21.58
CA ALA A 186 19.58 -0.10 -22.79
C ALA A 186 20.49 -1.30 -22.47
N GLU A 187 21.24 -1.21 -21.38
CA GLU A 187 22.16 -2.26 -20.90
C GLU A 187 21.52 -3.16 -19.81
N ASP A 188 20.20 -3.05 -19.58
CA ASP A 188 19.43 -3.79 -18.56
C ASP A 188 20.05 -3.73 -17.13
N GLN A 189 20.62 -2.58 -16.78
CA GLN A 189 21.21 -2.34 -15.48
C GLN A 189 20.14 -2.07 -14.41
N ASP A 190 20.49 -2.33 -13.14
CA ASP A 190 19.67 -1.92 -12.01
C ASP A 190 19.70 -0.39 -11.86
N ILE A 191 18.65 0.27 -12.33
CA ILE A 191 18.53 1.73 -12.32
C ILE A 191 18.71 2.34 -10.93
N HIS A 192 18.29 1.65 -9.87
CA HIS A 192 18.43 2.16 -8.51
C HIS A 192 19.88 2.06 -8.03
N LYS A 193 20.59 1.00 -8.42
CA LYS A 193 22.04 0.92 -8.18
C LYS A 193 22.82 1.91 -9.05
N ALA A 194 22.42 2.14 -10.29
CA ALA A 194 23.02 3.14 -11.16
C ALA A 194 22.89 4.55 -10.56
N THR A 195 21.69 4.94 -10.16
CA THR A 195 21.47 6.22 -9.47
C THR A 195 22.22 6.29 -8.14
N ALA A 196 22.20 5.23 -7.32
CA ALA A 196 22.95 5.21 -6.06
C ALA A 196 24.47 5.36 -6.28
N ALA A 197 25.02 4.67 -7.28
CA ALA A 197 26.44 4.76 -7.63
C ALA A 197 26.85 6.21 -7.94
N GLU A 198 26.02 6.92 -8.70
CA GLU A 198 26.23 8.32 -9.03
C GLU A 198 26.12 9.24 -7.81
N ILE A 199 25.06 9.10 -7.01
CA ILE A 199 24.82 9.92 -5.81
C ILE A 199 25.93 9.74 -4.76
N PHE A 200 26.36 8.50 -4.53
CA PHE A 200 27.35 8.16 -3.50
C PHE A 200 28.79 8.11 -4.04
N GLY A 201 29.02 8.45 -5.32
CA GLY A 201 30.34 8.42 -5.95
C GLY A 201 31.03 7.05 -5.90
N THR A 202 30.27 5.95 -5.98
CA THR A 202 30.77 4.58 -5.87
C THR A 202 30.51 3.77 -7.14
N LYS A 203 31.15 2.62 -7.30
CA LYS A 203 30.83 1.69 -8.41
C LYS A 203 29.51 0.98 -8.13
N GLN A 204 28.70 0.71 -9.16
CA GLN A 204 27.43 -0.03 -9.00
C GLN A 204 27.57 -1.38 -8.26
N THR A 205 28.69 -2.07 -8.47
CA THR A 205 29.01 -3.34 -7.79
C THR A 205 29.25 -3.21 -6.29
N LYS A 206 29.58 -1.99 -5.82
CA LYS A 206 29.81 -1.66 -4.41
C LYS A 206 28.61 -0.98 -3.76
N VAL A 207 27.50 -0.78 -4.49
CA VAL A 207 26.28 -0.20 -3.93
C VAL A 207 25.65 -1.18 -2.96
N GLN A 208 25.52 -0.74 -1.71
CA GLN A 208 24.81 -1.50 -0.68
C GLN A 208 23.29 -1.43 -0.88
N ASP A 209 22.58 -2.43 -0.36
CA ASP A 209 21.12 -2.48 -0.44
C ASP A 209 20.44 -1.28 0.21
N THR A 210 21.02 -0.71 1.26
CA THR A 210 20.56 0.53 1.90
C THR A 210 20.62 1.71 0.94
N GLN A 211 21.77 1.90 0.26
CA GLN A 211 21.97 2.94 -0.75
C GLN A 211 21.01 2.78 -1.94
N ARG A 212 20.80 1.53 -2.38
CA ARG A 212 19.82 1.22 -3.44
C ARG A 212 18.39 1.57 -3.03
N ARG A 213 17.98 1.26 -1.80
CA ARG A 213 16.65 1.62 -1.27
C ARG A 213 16.47 3.13 -1.21
N SER A 214 17.48 3.85 -0.74
CA SER A 214 17.50 5.31 -0.74
C SER A 214 17.33 5.86 -2.16
N ALA A 215 18.16 5.43 -3.11
CA ALA A 215 18.06 5.88 -4.51
C ALA A 215 16.70 5.53 -5.16
N LYS A 216 16.07 4.42 -4.79
CA LYS A 216 14.68 4.14 -5.20
C LYS A 216 13.71 5.20 -4.71
N ALA A 217 13.79 5.57 -3.43
CA ALA A 217 12.94 6.62 -2.86
C ALA A 217 13.18 7.98 -3.56
N ILE A 218 14.44 8.32 -3.82
CA ILE A 218 14.84 9.52 -4.57
C ILE A 218 14.25 9.50 -5.98
N ASN A 219 14.47 8.42 -6.75
CA ASN A 219 13.99 8.32 -8.12
C ASN A 219 12.50 8.58 -8.20
N PHE A 220 11.69 7.90 -7.38
CA PHE A 220 10.24 8.13 -7.35
C PHE A 220 9.86 9.51 -6.79
N GLY A 221 10.55 9.99 -5.77
CA GLY A 221 10.31 11.30 -5.18
C GLY A 221 10.51 12.43 -6.18
N LEU A 222 11.61 12.41 -6.94
CA LEU A 222 11.92 13.43 -7.93
C LEU A 222 10.92 13.44 -9.09
N ILE A 223 10.43 12.28 -9.56
CA ILE A 223 9.39 12.21 -10.62
C ILE A 223 8.17 13.04 -10.22
N TYR A 224 7.80 12.97 -8.96
CA TYR A 224 6.56 13.57 -8.44
C TYR A 224 6.79 14.91 -7.74
N GLY A 225 7.94 15.57 -7.97
CA GLY A 225 8.20 16.92 -7.47
C GLY A 225 8.42 16.99 -5.96
N MET A 226 9.01 15.95 -5.36
CA MET A 226 9.36 15.96 -3.94
C MET A 226 10.27 17.15 -3.61
N SER A 227 9.88 17.90 -2.57
CA SER A 227 10.68 19.03 -2.09
C SER A 227 11.98 18.56 -1.43
N ALA A 228 12.98 19.44 -1.35
CA ALA A 228 14.23 19.17 -0.64
C ALA A 228 14.00 18.70 0.81
N PHE A 229 12.95 19.20 1.48
CA PHE A 229 12.55 18.76 2.82
C PHE A 229 12.05 17.31 2.84
N GLY A 230 11.20 16.93 1.88
CA GLY A 230 10.72 15.55 1.74
C GLY A 230 11.85 14.56 1.46
N LEU A 231 12.80 14.99 0.62
CA LEU A 231 14.00 14.22 0.28
C LEU A 231 14.91 14.01 1.50
N ALA A 232 15.23 15.09 2.22
CA ALA A 232 16.07 15.04 3.41
C ALA A 232 15.47 14.11 4.49
N ARG A 233 14.15 14.18 4.69
CA ARG A 233 13.43 13.30 5.62
C ARG A 233 13.48 11.83 5.19
N GLN A 234 13.32 11.52 3.91
CA GLN A 234 13.41 10.15 3.41
C GLN A 234 14.83 9.57 3.48
N LEU A 235 15.85 10.41 3.32
CA LEU A 235 17.25 10.02 3.38
C LEU A 235 17.83 10.06 4.80
N ASN A 236 17.05 10.52 5.77
CA ASN A 236 17.48 10.75 7.15
C ASN A 236 18.75 11.62 7.25
N ILE A 237 18.81 12.67 6.43
CA ILE A 237 19.92 13.65 6.41
C ILE A 237 19.43 15.02 6.84
N LYS A 238 20.32 15.81 7.47
CA LYS A 238 20.06 17.23 7.78
C LYS A 238 20.23 18.06 6.51
N ARG A 239 19.39 19.09 6.35
CA ARG A 239 19.48 20.08 5.26
C ARG A 239 20.68 20.99 5.47
#